data_AF-A0A416AB65-F1
#
_entry.id   AF-A0A416AB65-F1
#
_cell.length_a   1.000
_cell.length_b   1.000
_cell.length_c   1.000
_cell.angle_alpha   90.00
_cell.angle_beta   90.00
_cell.angle_gamma   90.00
#
_symmetry.space_group_name_H-M   'P 1'
#
loop_
_entity.id
_entity.type
_entity.pdbx_description
1 polymer ?
#
loop_
_entity_poly.entity_id
_entity_poly.type
_entity_poly.pdbx_seq_one_letter_code
_entity_poly.pdbx_strand_id
1 'polypeptide(L)'
;MVIYDKKNEVILDIPVDDTSYRYRAIKQGDKVYLYFSLTDHVEIPIYSYIEFQGQRYTLWKPENLTKHGERNLEYTVVFGGWWELLNRTKYKLLSGKPHKLKFPLTAKPRMFMQLLIDNLNLHDSGWTLGTCIEASEKVIAFNHETCMEVINRISDEYNTEFEFVNKTINFGKVERFKDDPLPLSYGKGNGFKTGLGRQNQAKKPQLLYYMYKVVNGISIHPNTAVLLYYSLKIRS
;
A
#
# COMPACT_ATOMS: atom_id res chain seq x y z
N MET A 1 -20.78 -3.63 -4.67
CA MET A 1 -19.31 -3.78 -4.77
C MET A 1 -19.07 -5.09 -5.45
N VAL A 2 -18.37 -5.05 -6.58
CA VAL A 2 -18.21 -6.21 -7.45
C VAL A 2 -16.89 -6.91 -7.12
N ILE A 3 -16.96 -8.21 -6.84
CA ILE A 3 -15.81 -9.11 -6.72
C ILE A 3 -15.73 -9.93 -7.99
N TYR A 4 -14.59 -9.86 -8.66
CA TYR A 4 -14.30 -10.56 -9.91
C TYR A 4 -13.36 -11.73 -9.66
N ASP A 5 -13.46 -12.77 -10.48
CA ASP A 5 -12.46 -13.83 -10.57
C ASP A 5 -11.21 -13.37 -11.36
N LYS A 6 -10.20 -14.23 -11.47
CA LYS A 6 -8.97 -13.95 -12.23
C LYS A 6 -9.15 -13.80 -13.75
N LYS A 7 -10.27 -14.26 -14.32
CA LYS A 7 -10.64 -14.08 -15.74
C LYS A 7 -11.50 -12.83 -15.97
N ASN A 8 -11.80 -12.06 -14.92
CA ASN A 8 -12.71 -10.92 -14.89
C ASN A 8 -14.21 -11.31 -14.99
N GLU A 9 -14.58 -12.54 -14.66
CA GLU A 9 -15.98 -12.99 -14.46
C GLU A 9 -16.48 -12.48 -13.09
N VAL A 10 -17.74 -12.04 -12.98
CA VAL A 10 -18.31 -11.57 -11.70
C VAL A 10 -18.65 -12.76 -10.82
N ILE A 11 -18.10 -12.78 -9.59
CA ILE A 11 -18.43 -13.77 -8.55
C ILE A 11 -19.57 -13.24 -7.67
N LEU A 12 -19.48 -11.96 -7.28
CA LEU A 12 -20.44 -11.28 -6.41
C LEU A 12 -20.60 -9.84 -6.86
N ASP A 13 -21.81 -9.30 -6.78
CA ASP A 13 -22.04 -7.88 -6.58
C ASP A 13 -22.91 -7.69 -5.33
N ILE A 14 -22.33 -7.09 -4.31
CA ILE A 14 -22.89 -7.08 -2.95
C ILE A 14 -22.85 -5.68 -2.33
N PRO A 15 -23.86 -5.28 -1.54
CA PRO A 15 -23.68 -4.19 -0.59
C PRO A 15 -22.59 -4.61 0.42
N VAL A 16 -21.70 -3.68 0.73
CA VAL A 16 -20.65 -3.89 1.74
C VAL A 16 -21.03 -3.17 3.01
N ASP A 17 -20.60 -3.70 4.15
CA ASP A 17 -20.83 -3.06 5.43
C ASP A 17 -20.04 -1.74 5.52
N ASP A 18 -20.64 -0.71 6.12
CA ASP A 18 -20.08 0.63 6.33
C ASP A 18 -18.79 0.65 7.18
N THR A 19 -18.43 -0.45 7.84
CA THR A 19 -17.13 -0.64 8.50
C THR A 19 -16.01 -1.01 7.53
N SER A 20 -16.30 -1.42 6.29
CA SER A 20 -15.32 -1.71 5.24
C SER A 20 -14.45 -0.49 4.94
N TYR A 21 -13.14 -0.71 4.81
CA TYR A 21 -12.18 0.39 4.67
C TYR A 21 -10.94 0.04 3.85
N ARG A 22 -10.35 1.06 3.22
CA ARG A 22 -9.00 0.99 2.66
C ARG A 22 -7.97 1.52 3.65
N TYR A 23 -6.92 0.74 3.91
CA TYR A 23 -5.72 1.12 4.63
C TYR A 23 -4.59 1.54 3.68
N ARG A 24 -3.90 2.64 3.99
CA ARG A 24 -2.66 3.08 3.33
C ARG A 24 -1.66 3.60 4.37
N ALA A 25 -0.38 3.24 4.22
CA ALA A 25 0.73 3.75 5.05
C ALA A 25 2.02 3.87 4.21
N ILE A 26 2.94 4.75 4.64
CA ILE A 26 4.24 4.96 3.98
C ILE A 26 5.18 3.78 4.29
N LYS A 27 6.05 3.40 3.33
CA LYS A 27 6.88 2.17 3.33
C LYS A 27 6.09 0.85 3.44
N GLN A 28 4.77 0.91 3.47
CA GLN A 28 3.88 -0.23 3.47
C GLN A 28 3.01 -0.18 2.23
N GLY A 29 2.46 -1.32 1.84
CA GLY A 29 1.51 -1.34 0.75
C GLY A 29 0.06 -1.24 1.21
N ASP A 30 -0.80 -0.93 0.27
CA ASP A 30 -2.20 -0.66 0.54
C ASP A 30 -3.08 -1.92 0.51
N LYS A 31 -4.10 -1.91 1.36
CA LYS A 31 -5.03 -3.04 1.55
C LYS A 31 -6.46 -2.53 1.64
N VAL A 32 -7.41 -3.32 1.15
CA VAL A 32 -8.85 -3.14 1.40
C VAL A 32 -9.33 -4.25 2.30
N TYR A 33 -9.95 -3.86 3.41
CA TYR A 33 -10.67 -4.72 4.33
C TYR A 33 -12.15 -4.61 4.00
N LEU A 34 -12.73 -5.74 3.57
CA LEU A 34 -14.09 -5.86 3.10
C LEU A 34 -14.88 -6.73 4.08
N TYR A 35 -15.99 -6.21 4.59
CA TYR A 35 -16.91 -6.91 5.47
C TYR A 35 -18.29 -6.97 4.82
N PHE A 36 -18.90 -8.15 4.78
CA PHE A 36 -20.23 -8.37 4.23
C PHE A 36 -20.82 -9.68 4.77
N SER A 37 -22.13 -9.88 4.60
CA SER A 37 -22.79 -11.12 5.00
C SER A 37 -23.70 -11.65 3.90
N LEU A 38 -23.80 -12.98 3.79
CA LEU A 38 -24.65 -13.68 2.81
C LEU A 38 -25.52 -14.73 3.50
N THR A 39 -26.66 -15.06 2.90
CA THR A 39 -27.49 -16.21 3.30
C THR A 39 -26.89 -17.54 2.87
N ASP A 40 -26.19 -17.54 1.74
CA ASP A 40 -25.70 -18.73 1.06
C ASP A 40 -24.18 -18.72 0.95
N HIS A 41 -23.57 -19.91 0.95
CA HIS A 41 -22.13 -20.05 0.87
C HIS A 41 -21.62 -19.73 -0.54
N VAL A 42 -20.63 -18.85 -0.61
CA VAL A 42 -19.86 -18.56 -1.82
C VAL A 42 -18.37 -18.81 -1.59
N GLU A 43 -17.70 -19.30 -2.63
CA GLU A 43 -16.25 -19.42 -2.68
C GLU A 43 -15.65 -18.21 -3.42
N ILE A 44 -14.63 -17.60 -2.83
CA ILE A 44 -13.85 -16.53 -3.46
C ILE A 44 -12.43 -17.07 -3.66
N PRO A 45 -12.07 -17.55 -4.86
CA PRO A 45 -10.77 -18.17 -5.10
C PRO A 45 -9.63 -17.15 -5.02
N ILE A 46 -8.42 -17.65 -4.73
CA ILE A 46 -7.19 -16.84 -4.79
C ILE A 46 -7.05 -16.22 -6.19
N TYR A 47 -6.56 -14.99 -6.24
CA TYR A 47 -6.50 -14.11 -7.42
C TYR A 47 -7.84 -13.50 -7.87
N SER A 48 -8.93 -13.72 -7.13
CA SER A 48 -10.10 -12.84 -7.21
C SER A 48 -9.71 -11.41 -6.81
N TYR A 49 -10.38 -10.41 -7.39
CA TYR A 49 -10.02 -9.00 -7.18
C TYR A 49 -11.25 -8.09 -7.09
N ILE A 50 -11.02 -6.90 -6.55
CA ILE A 50 -11.95 -5.76 -6.58
C ILE A 50 -11.27 -4.55 -7.23
N GLU A 51 -12.05 -3.67 -7.84
CA GLU A 51 -11.59 -2.35 -8.28
C GLU A 51 -12.13 -1.29 -7.32
N PHE A 52 -11.26 -0.55 -6.64
CA PHE A 52 -11.67 0.49 -5.69
C PHE A 52 -10.90 1.79 -5.90
N GLN A 53 -11.63 2.84 -6.29
CA GLN A 53 -11.09 4.17 -6.63
C GLN A 53 -9.98 4.13 -7.69
N GLY A 54 -10.21 3.38 -8.78
CA GLY A 54 -9.28 3.29 -9.92
C GLY A 54 -8.04 2.44 -9.67
N GLN A 55 -8.06 1.57 -8.66
CA GLN A 55 -6.97 0.65 -8.35
C GLN A 55 -7.50 -0.76 -8.03
N ARG A 56 -6.83 -1.77 -8.59
CA ARG A 56 -7.08 -3.18 -8.33
C ARG A 56 -6.49 -3.62 -6.99
N TYR A 57 -7.28 -4.35 -6.21
CA TYR A 57 -6.84 -5.07 -5.00
C TYR A 57 -7.20 -6.54 -5.14
N THR A 58 -6.26 -7.43 -4.83
CA THR A 58 -6.35 -8.88 -5.15
C THR A 58 -6.29 -9.71 -3.87
N LEU A 59 -7.04 -10.82 -3.84
CA LEU A 59 -6.96 -11.84 -2.79
C LEU A 59 -5.72 -12.71 -3.05
N TRP A 60 -4.59 -12.31 -2.44
CA TRP A 60 -3.28 -12.94 -2.70
C TRP A 60 -3.05 -14.28 -1.99
N LYS A 61 -3.81 -14.55 -0.92
CA LYS A 61 -3.60 -15.68 -0.02
C LYS A 61 -4.94 -16.19 0.54
N PRO A 62 -5.08 -17.50 0.83
CA PRO A 62 -6.33 -18.05 1.36
C PRO A 62 -6.64 -17.56 2.78
N GLU A 63 -5.63 -17.34 3.64
CA GLU A 63 -5.83 -16.89 5.02
C GLU A 63 -6.37 -15.44 5.14
N ASN A 64 -6.41 -14.70 4.04
CA ASN A 64 -7.03 -13.38 3.98
C ASN A 64 -8.56 -13.42 3.84
N LEU A 65 -9.16 -14.61 3.74
CA LEU A 65 -10.61 -14.83 3.66
C LEU A 65 -11.05 -15.64 4.89
N THR A 66 -11.83 -15.03 5.78
CA THR A 66 -12.47 -15.75 6.90
C THR A 66 -14.00 -15.69 6.77
N LYS A 67 -14.64 -16.76 7.26
CA LYS A 67 -16.09 -16.94 7.29
C LYS A 67 -16.52 -17.31 8.71
N HIS A 68 -17.54 -16.65 9.21
CA HIS A 68 -18.18 -16.94 10.51
C HIS A 68 -19.70 -17.11 10.33
N GLY A 69 -20.37 -17.70 11.32
CA GLY A 69 -21.81 -17.95 11.30
C GLY A 69 -22.26 -19.17 10.49
N GLU A 70 -23.47 -19.66 10.78
CA GLU A 70 -24.08 -20.84 10.16
C GLU A 70 -25.27 -20.53 9.23
N ARG A 71 -26.04 -19.47 9.55
CA ARG A 71 -27.25 -19.07 8.79
C ARG A 71 -27.07 -17.76 8.04
N ASN A 72 -26.56 -16.74 8.72
CA ASN A 72 -25.97 -15.57 8.08
C ASN A 72 -24.46 -15.78 8.13
N LEU A 73 -23.85 -15.87 6.96
CA LEU A 73 -22.43 -16.14 6.78
C LEU A 73 -21.70 -14.80 6.69
N GLU A 74 -21.00 -14.45 7.76
CA GLU A 74 -20.22 -13.22 7.87
C GLU A 74 -18.84 -13.43 7.27
N TYR A 75 -18.48 -12.64 6.27
CA TYR A 75 -17.22 -12.71 5.56
C TYR A 75 -16.33 -11.51 5.89
N THR A 76 -15.06 -11.79 6.22
CA THR A 76 -13.99 -10.79 6.27
C THR A 76 -12.98 -11.12 5.18
N VAL A 77 -12.70 -10.17 4.29
CA VAL A 77 -11.77 -10.37 3.17
C VAL A 77 -10.75 -9.25 3.09
N VAL A 78 -9.47 -9.61 3.00
CA VAL A 78 -8.35 -8.67 2.89
C VAL A 78 -7.71 -8.73 1.51
N PHE A 79 -8.07 -7.77 0.65
CA PHE A 79 -7.48 -7.62 -0.67
C PHE A 79 -6.24 -6.72 -0.61
N GLY A 80 -5.12 -7.16 -1.16
CA GLY A 80 -3.87 -6.40 -1.20
C GLY A 80 -3.61 -5.77 -2.58
N GLY A 81 -3.02 -4.58 -2.63
CA GLY A 81 -2.56 -3.98 -3.88
C GLY A 81 -1.41 -4.75 -4.54
N TRP A 82 -0.94 -4.25 -5.69
CA TRP A 82 0.14 -4.86 -6.49
C TRP A 82 1.46 -5.09 -5.73
N TRP A 83 1.71 -4.30 -4.68
CA TRP A 83 2.91 -4.39 -3.86
C TRP A 83 3.15 -5.78 -3.22
N GLU A 84 2.10 -6.59 -3.01
CA GLU A 84 2.25 -7.96 -2.47
C GLU A 84 3.09 -8.85 -3.42
N LEU A 85 3.23 -8.48 -4.71
CA LEU A 85 4.16 -9.13 -5.62
C LEU A 85 5.62 -9.00 -5.18
N LEU A 86 6.01 -7.90 -4.50
CA LEU A 86 7.37 -7.71 -3.99
C LEU A 86 7.71 -8.72 -2.88
N ASN A 87 6.72 -9.18 -2.10
CA ASN A 87 6.89 -10.25 -1.11
C ASN A 87 7.14 -11.62 -1.75
N ARG A 88 6.69 -11.80 -2.99
CA ARG A 88 6.76 -13.08 -3.73
C ARG A 88 7.94 -13.13 -4.71
N THR A 89 8.46 -11.97 -5.11
CA THR A 89 9.56 -11.83 -6.06
C THR A 89 10.91 -11.76 -5.35
N LYS A 90 11.83 -12.67 -5.67
CA LYS A 90 13.22 -12.62 -5.17
C LYS A 90 14.05 -11.63 -5.98
N TYR A 91 14.85 -10.81 -5.30
CA TYR A 91 15.74 -9.84 -5.91
C TYR A 91 17.00 -10.56 -6.44
N LYS A 92 17.18 -10.58 -7.76
CA LYS A 92 18.26 -11.32 -8.42
C LYS A 92 19.12 -10.37 -9.24
N LEU A 93 20.41 -10.67 -9.36
CA LEU A 93 21.28 -10.04 -10.35
C LEU A 93 20.99 -10.65 -11.73
N LEU A 94 20.55 -9.82 -12.68
CA LEU A 94 20.06 -10.26 -14.00
C LEU A 94 21.14 -10.23 -15.10
N SER A 95 22.39 -9.87 -14.78
CA SER A 95 23.48 -9.73 -15.76
C SER A 95 24.01 -11.04 -16.36
N GLY A 96 23.53 -12.19 -15.91
CA GLY A 96 23.90 -13.50 -16.46
C GLY A 96 23.02 -14.62 -15.94
N LYS A 97 22.96 -15.74 -16.66
CA LYS A 97 22.17 -16.93 -16.30
C LYS A 97 23.10 -18.05 -15.77
N PRO A 98 22.72 -18.78 -14.70
CA PRO A 98 21.55 -18.56 -13.84
C PRO A 98 21.65 -17.25 -13.04
N HIS A 99 20.52 -16.57 -12.84
CA HIS A 99 20.50 -15.30 -12.10
C HIS A 99 20.97 -15.49 -10.65
N LYS A 100 21.83 -14.60 -10.14
CA LYS A 100 22.41 -14.75 -8.80
C LYS A 100 21.51 -14.16 -7.73
N LEU A 101 21.29 -14.92 -6.64
CA LEU A 101 20.54 -14.50 -5.44
C LEU A 101 21.43 -13.98 -4.31
N LYS A 102 22.75 -14.19 -4.42
CA LYS A 102 23.76 -13.70 -3.48
C LYS A 102 24.85 -12.97 -4.25
N PHE A 103 24.98 -11.67 -4.04
CA PHE A 103 25.93 -10.81 -4.75
C PHE A 103 26.14 -9.47 -4.02
N PRO A 104 27.36 -8.90 -4.04
CA PRO A 104 27.56 -7.48 -3.78
C PRO A 104 27.18 -6.65 -5.01
N LEU A 105 26.68 -5.43 -4.79
CA LEU A 105 26.47 -4.43 -5.83
C LEU A 105 26.82 -3.05 -5.28
N THR A 106 27.72 -2.35 -5.97
CA THR A 106 28.04 -0.94 -5.74
C THR A 106 27.25 -0.11 -6.75
N ALA A 107 26.36 0.76 -6.28
CA ALA A 107 25.46 1.49 -7.17
C ALA A 107 24.83 2.72 -6.51
N LYS A 108 24.28 3.63 -7.34
CA LYS A 108 23.37 4.70 -6.92
C LYS A 108 21.95 4.16 -6.67
N PRO A 109 21.09 4.85 -5.88
CA PRO A 109 19.72 4.42 -5.61
C PRO A 109 18.95 3.98 -6.86
N ARG A 110 19.01 4.80 -7.92
CA ARG A 110 18.30 4.56 -9.18
C ARG A 110 18.61 3.21 -9.82
N MET A 111 19.86 2.74 -9.74
CA MET A 111 20.28 1.47 -10.33
C MET A 111 19.82 0.27 -9.48
N PHE A 112 19.86 0.38 -8.14
CA PHE A 112 19.26 -0.64 -7.28
C PHE A 112 17.76 -0.78 -7.51
N MET A 113 17.07 0.35 -7.64
CA MET A 113 15.63 0.42 -7.87
C MET A 113 15.24 -0.03 -9.28
N GLN A 114 16.06 0.27 -10.30
CA GLN A 114 15.83 -0.26 -11.65
C GLN A 114 15.94 -1.79 -11.66
N LEU A 115 16.99 -2.36 -11.04
CA LEU A 115 17.12 -3.81 -10.91
C LEU A 115 15.94 -4.44 -10.14
N LEU A 116 15.31 -3.70 -9.21
CA LEU A 116 14.10 -4.16 -8.51
C LEU A 116 12.90 -4.22 -9.47
N ILE A 117 12.68 -3.17 -10.25
CA ILE A 117 11.64 -3.09 -11.28
C ILE A 117 11.83 -4.16 -12.35
N ASP A 118 13.07 -4.41 -12.79
CA ASP A 118 13.39 -5.45 -13.77
C ASP A 118 13.07 -6.84 -13.22
N ASN A 119 13.36 -7.11 -11.94
CA ASN A 119 12.97 -8.36 -11.28
C ASN A 119 11.44 -8.54 -11.19
N LEU A 120 10.68 -7.48 -10.96
CA LEU A 120 9.21 -7.53 -10.97
C LEU A 120 8.66 -7.80 -12.37
N ASN A 121 9.20 -7.10 -13.38
CA ASN A 121 8.82 -7.27 -14.79
C ASN A 121 9.12 -8.67 -15.37
N LEU A 122 10.00 -9.46 -14.74
CA LEU A 122 10.17 -10.90 -15.07
C LEU A 122 9.00 -11.78 -14.63
N HIS A 123 8.19 -11.33 -13.67
CA HIS A 123 7.07 -12.09 -13.10
C HIS A 123 5.70 -11.55 -13.51
N ASP A 124 5.59 -10.22 -13.70
CA ASP A 124 4.37 -9.51 -14.06
C ASP A 124 4.78 -8.19 -14.73
N SER A 125 4.33 -7.94 -15.96
CA SER A 125 4.80 -6.79 -16.75
C SER A 125 4.10 -5.47 -16.39
N GLY A 126 4.79 -4.36 -16.66
CA GLY A 126 4.26 -2.99 -16.52
C GLY A 126 4.70 -2.27 -15.25
N TRP A 127 5.70 -2.81 -14.53
CA TRP A 127 6.32 -2.11 -13.42
C TRP A 127 7.28 -1.02 -13.91
N THR A 128 7.24 0.13 -13.25
CA THR A 128 8.05 1.32 -13.61
C THR A 128 8.67 1.97 -12.38
N LEU A 129 9.89 2.47 -12.52
CA LEU A 129 10.49 3.39 -11.57
C LEU A 129 9.98 4.79 -11.87
N GLY A 130 9.31 5.41 -10.90
CA GLY A 130 8.85 6.79 -10.99
C GLY A 130 9.94 7.76 -10.53
N THR A 131 9.63 8.61 -9.55
CA THR A 131 10.65 9.48 -8.95
C THR A 131 11.67 8.64 -8.17
N CYS A 132 12.94 9.04 -8.20
CA CYS A 132 13.99 8.42 -7.42
C CYS A 132 14.93 9.51 -6.90
N ILE A 133 15.37 9.39 -5.64
CA ILE A 133 16.37 10.30 -5.07
C ILE A 133 17.73 10.16 -5.78
N GLU A 134 18.40 11.30 -5.96
CA GLU A 134 19.81 11.35 -6.32
C GLU A 134 20.66 11.32 -5.04
N ALA A 135 21.56 10.35 -4.96
CA ALA A 135 22.50 10.19 -3.85
C ALA A 135 23.80 9.52 -4.31
N SER A 136 24.81 9.51 -3.44
CA SER A 136 26.07 8.81 -3.68
C SER A 136 25.89 7.29 -3.77
N GLU A 137 26.89 6.64 -4.35
CA GLU A 137 26.92 5.18 -4.46
C GLU A 137 27.15 4.52 -3.10
N LYS A 138 26.53 3.36 -2.89
CA LYS A 138 26.76 2.51 -1.73
C LYS A 138 27.03 1.08 -2.17
N VAL A 139 27.83 0.37 -1.38
CA VAL A 139 28.09 -1.06 -1.56
C VAL A 139 27.09 -1.84 -0.72
N ILE A 140 26.22 -2.61 -1.35
CA ILE A 140 25.20 -3.40 -0.66
C ILE A 140 25.36 -4.87 -1.07
N ALA A 141 25.55 -5.75 -0.09
CA ALA A 141 25.50 -7.20 -0.29
C ALA A 141 24.04 -7.69 -0.15
N PHE A 142 23.59 -8.47 -1.13
CA PHE A 142 22.28 -9.13 -1.15
C PHE A 142 22.43 -10.63 -0.90
N ASN A 143 21.45 -11.23 -0.22
CA ASN A 143 21.50 -12.67 0.12
C ASN A 143 20.08 -13.29 0.24
N HIS A 144 19.56 -13.83 -0.87
CA HIS A 144 18.27 -14.53 -0.94
C HIS A 144 17.04 -13.69 -0.52
N GLU A 145 17.13 -12.37 -0.55
CA GLU A 145 16.06 -11.44 -0.19
C GLU A 145 14.96 -11.34 -1.25
N THR A 146 13.75 -11.02 -0.80
CA THR A 146 12.62 -10.57 -1.60
C THR A 146 12.79 -9.10 -2.02
N CYS A 147 12.07 -8.67 -3.05
CA CYS A 147 12.07 -7.26 -3.45
C CYS A 147 11.52 -6.35 -2.33
N MET A 148 10.61 -6.86 -1.49
CA MET A 148 10.08 -6.08 -0.35
C MET A 148 11.13 -5.91 0.76
N GLU A 149 11.91 -6.95 1.08
CA GLU A 149 13.03 -6.84 2.02
C GLU A 149 14.10 -5.86 1.49
N VAL A 150 14.42 -5.95 0.20
CA VAL A 150 15.41 -5.09 -0.46
C VAL A 150 14.99 -3.62 -0.48
N ILE A 151 13.76 -3.27 -0.92
CA ILE A 151 13.34 -1.86 -0.96
C ILE A 151 13.30 -1.25 0.45
N ASN A 152 12.86 -2.00 1.46
CA ASN A 152 12.89 -1.54 2.84
C ASN A 152 14.33 -1.28 3.30
N ARG A 153 15.24 -2.23 3.10
CA ARG A 153 16.65 -2.08 3.49
C ARG A 153 17.36 -0.93 2.79
N ILE A 154 17.14 -0.76 1.48
CA ILE A 154 17.69 0.39 0.72
C ILE A 154 17.07 1.70 1.22
N SER A 155 15.77 1.73 1.54
CA SER A 155 15.11 2.94 2.08
C SER A 155 15.68 3.35 3.44
N ASP A 156 16.01 2.40 4.31
CA ASP A 156 16.64 2.67 5.60
C ASP A 156 18.12 3.09 5.41
N GLU A 157 18.86 2.41 4.53
CA GLU A 157 20.25 2.71 4.20
C GLU A 157 20.42 4.13 3.62
N TYR A 158 19.48 4.60 2.79
CA TYR A 158 19.48 5.96 2.24
C TYR A 158 18.65 6.97 3.08
N ASN A 159 18.14 6.58 4.26
CA ASN A 159 17.29 7.40 5.13
C ASN A 159 16.15 8.12 4.38
N THR A 160 15.44 7.35 3.55
CA THR A 160 14.39 7.81 2.65
C THR A 160 13.16 6.90 2.74
N GLU A 161 12.14 7.20 1.95
CA GLU A 161 10.86 6.49 1.91
C GLU A 161 10.57 5.95 0.51
N PHE A 162 9.43 5.28 0.38
CA PHE A 162 8.87 4.90 -0.91
C PHE A 162 7.34 4.85 -0.82
N GLU A 163 6.70 5.00 -1.98
CA GLU A 163 5.28 4.76 -2.16
C GLU A 163 5.02 3.95 -3.43
N PHE A 164 3.88 3.25 -3.41
CA PHE A 164 3.36 2.53 -4.57
C PHE A 164 2.19 3.32 -5.16
N VAL A 165 2.23 3.54 -6.47
CA VAL A 165 1.12 4.09 -7.25
C VAL A 165 0.83 3.08 -8.37
N ASN A 166 -0.14 2.19 -8.13
CA ASN A 166 -0.36 1.00 -8.96
C ASN A 166 0.92 0.15 -9.10
N LYS A 167 1.48 0.05 -10.32
CA LYS A 167 2.75 -0.65 -10.61
C LYS A 167 3.96 0.31 -10.72
N THR A 168 3.78 1.58 -10.41
CA THR A 168 4.89 2.55 -10.30
C THR A 168 5.39 2.59 -8.86
N ILE A 169 6.71 2.51 -8.69
CA ILE A 169 7.39 2.71 -7.40
C ILE A 169 8.07 4.08 -7.44
N ASN A 170 7.69 4.97 -6.52
CA ASN A 170 8.43 6.20 -6.24
C ASN A 170 9.36 5.95 -5.05
N PHE A 171 10.64 6.32 -5.18
CA PHE A 171 11.68 6.09 -4.16
C PHE A 171 12.26 7.43 -3.68
N GLY A 172 11.67 7.96 -2.61
CA GLY A 172 11.92 9.29 -2.07
C GLY A 172 10.99 9.59 -0.90
N LYS A 173 11.27 10.69 -0.18
CA LYS A 173 10.35 11.18 0.87
C LYS A 173 8.95 11.45 0.30
N VAL A 174 7.92 10.95 0.97
CA VAL A 174 6.53 11.07 0.51
C VAL A 174 5.91 12.37 1.05
N GLU A 175 6.44 13.50 0.60
CA GLU A 175 5.98 14.85 0.97
C GLU A 175 4.83 15.29 0.04
N ARG A 176 3.57 15.05 0.46
CA ARG A 176 2.39 15.59 -0.24
C ARG A 176 2.03 16.98 0.28
N PHE A 177 1.58 17.86 -0.62
CA PHE A 177 1.13 19.22 -0.31
C PHE A 177 2.17 20.07 0.42
N LYS A 178 3.46 19.91 0.06
CA LYS A 178 4.56 20.68 0.66
C LYS A 178 4.38 22.19 0.47
N ASP A 179 3.93 22.58 -0.71
CA ASP A 179 3.76 23.98 -1.13
C ASP A 179 2.38 24.56 -0.73
N ASP A 180 1.46 23.73 -0.24
CA ASP A 180 0.14 24.12 0.28
C ASP A 180 -0.31 23.20 1.45
N PRO A 181 0.38 23.23 2.61
CA PRO A 181 0.12 22.29 3.70
C PRO A 181 -1.21 22.61 4.39
N LEU A 182 -2.10 21.62 4.47
CA LEU A 182 -3.40 21.75 5.15
C LEU A 182 -3.19 22.03 6.67
N PRO A 183 -3.58 23.21 7.18
CA PRO A 183 -3.45 23.52 8.59
C PRO A 183 -4.51 22.79 9.41
N LEU A 184 -4.11 22.19 10.52
CA LEU A 184 -5.01 21.46 11.43
C LEU A 184 -4.86 21.98 12.86
N SER A 185 -5.99 22.31 13.48
CA SER A 185 -6.06 22.75 14.88
C SER A 185 -7.35 22.30 15.57
N TYR A 186 -7.47 22.53 16.87
CA TYR A 186 -8.69 22.23 17.61
C TYR A 186 -9.76 23.31 17.38
N GLY A 187 -11.02 22.91 17.39
CA GLY A 187 -12.17 23.80 17.26
C GLY A 187 -13.10 23.43 16.11
N LYS A 188 -14.29 24.04 16.09
CA LYS A 188 -15.31 23.81 15.06
C LYS A 188 -14.79 24.27 13.70
N GLY A 189 -14.64 23.33 12.77
CA GLY A 189 -14.12 23.59 11.41
C GLY A 189 -12.62 23.33 11.22
N ASN A 190 -11.85 23.16 12.29
CA ASN A 190 -10.38 23.18 12.25
C ASN A 190 -9.71 21.81 12.03
N GLY A 191 -10.48 20.76 11.81
CA GLY A 191 -9.98 19.42 11.43
C GLY A 191 -9.65 18.48 12.58
N PHE A 192 -9.29 18.94 13.79
CA PHE A 192 -9.12 18.07 14.96
C PHE A 192 -10.38 17.95 15.82
N LYS A 193 -10.76 16.71 16.14
CA LYS A 193 -11.75 16.41 17.19
C LYS A 193 -11.14 16.61 18.58
N THR A 194 -11.95 17.05 19.54
CA THR A 194 -11.60 17.08 20.96
C THR A 194 -11.23 15.66 21.44
N GLY A 195 -10.20 15.57 22.30
CA GLY A 195 -9.68 14.29 22.80
C GLY A 195 -8.56 13.66 21.95
N LEU A 196 -8.18 14.26 20.82
CA LEU A 196 -6.89 13.93 20.19
C LEU A 196 -5.74 14.43 21.09
N GLY A 197 -4.59 13.77 20.99
CA GLY A 197 -3.42 14.08 21.80
C GLY A 197 -2.12 13.68 21.09
N ARG A 198 -1.04 14.43 21.35
CA ARG A 198 0.29 14.14 20.82
C ARG A 198 1.04 13.22 21.79
N GLN A 199 1.23 11.95 21.43
CA GLN A 199 2.20 11.10 22.11
C GLN A 199 3.58 11.23 21.44
N ASN A 200 4.55 11.76 22.17
CA ASN A 200 5.97 11.66 21.80
C ASN A 200 6.50 10.29 22.29
N GLN A 201 6.47 9.26 21.44
CA GLN A 201 7.12 7.98 21.76
C GLN A 201 8.52 7.89 21.16
N ALA A 202 9.49 7.44 21.96
CA ALA A 202 10.91 7.44 21.60
C ALA A 202 11.35 6.33 20.61
N LYS A 203 10.44 5.46 20.15
CA LYS A 203 10.75 4.35 19.23
C LYS A 203 9.61 4.07 18.23
N LYS A 204 9.88 4.36 16.95
CA LYS A 204 9.17 3.99 15.68
C LYS A 204 7.62 4.13 15.62
N PRO A 205 7.05 4.79 14.59
CA PRO A 205 5.64 5.19 14.60
C PRO A 205 4.66 4.10 14.14
N GLN A 206 3.52 4.00 14.83
CA GLN A 206 2.24 3.67 14.22
C GLN A 206 1.19 4.67 14.76
N LEU A 207 0.69 5.55 13.90
CA LEU A 207 -0.42 6.46 14.21
C LEU A 207 -1.51 6.25 13.16
N LEU A 208 -2.58 5.57 13.54
CA LEU A 208 -3.74 5.38 12.69
C LEU A 208 -4.69 6.58 12.86
N TYR A 209 -4.69 7.50 11.89
CA TYR A 209 -5.67 8.59 11.84
C TYR A 209 -6.78 8.30 10.82
N TYR A 210 -8.02 8.56 11.24
CA TYR A 210 -9.20 8.55 10.38
C TYR A 210 -9.55 9.99 10.02
N MET A 211 -9.42 10.35 8.74
CA MET A 211 -9.86 11.66 8.24
C MET A 211 -11.07 11.52 7.34
N TYR A 212 -12.16 12.15 7.76
CA TYR A 212 -13.37 12.26 6.96
C TYR A 212 -13.33 13.58 6.19
N LYS A 213 -13.26 13.51 4.86
CA LYS A 213 -13.50 14.69 4.00
C LYS A 213 -15.01 14.91 3.90
N VAL A 214 -15.53 15.90 4.60
CA VAL A 214 -16.86 16.45 4.30
C VAL A 214 -16.67 17.50 3.21
N VAL A 215 -17.30 17.30 2.05
CA VAL A 215 -17.19 18.23 0.91
C VAL A 215 -18.38 19.18 0.94
N ASN A 216 -18.12 20.47 1.18
CA ASN A 216 -18.96 21.62 0.79
C ASN A 216 -18.18 22.92 1.06
N GLY A 217 -17.81 23.65 -0.01
CA GLY A 217 -17.18 24.99 0.08
C GLY A 217 -15.65 25.02 0.20
N ILE A 218 -15.04 26.06 -0.38
CA ILE A 218 -13.58 26.34 -0.46
C ILE A 218 -13.31 27.53 0.50
N SER A 219 -12.30 27.55 1.40
CA SER A 219 -11.01 28.26 1.20
C SER A 219 -10.05 28.25 2.44
N ILE A 220 -8.83 27.70 2.26
CA ILE A 220 -7.44 28.05 2.67
C ILE A 220 -7.02 28.84 3.98
N HIS A 221 -5.80 28.47 4.47
CA HIS A 221 -4.79 29.17 5.31
C HIS A 221 -4.96 29.27 6.86
N PRO A 222 -3.86 29.34 7.67
CA PRO A 222 -2.64 28.51 7.76
C PRO A 222 -2.47 27.93 9.21
N ASN A 223 -1.45 27.18 9.66
CA ASN A 223 -0.15 26.74 9.11
C ASN A 223 0.26 25.32 9.67
N THR A 224 1.42 24.78 9.26
CA THR A 224 2.12 23.53 9.72
C THR A 224 1.66 22.19 9.11
N ALA A 225 2.61 21.46 8.50
CA ALA A 225 2.38 20.17 7.83
C ALA A 225 2.22 18.98 8.81
N VAL A 226 1.46 17.97 8.39
CA VAL A 226 1.18 16.76 9.17
C VAL A 226 1.44 15.51 8.31
N LEU A 227 1.97 14.44 8.92
CA LEU A 227 2.07 13.12 8.30
C LEU A 227 0.69 12.44 8.33
N LEU A 228 0.05 12.29 7.17
CA LEU A 228 -1.36 11.90 7.10
C LEU A 228 -1.49 10.43 6.68
N TYR A 229 -1.71 9.59 7.68
CA TYR A 229 -2.26 8.25 7.52
C TYR A 229 -3.76 8.38 7.23
N TYR A 230 -4.28 7.59 6.30
CA TYR A 230 -5.68 7.65 5.89
C TYR A 230 -6.31 6.26 5.85
N SER A 231 -7.34 6.06 6.67
CA SER A 231 -8.36 5.05 6.42
C SER A 231 -9.57 5.70 5.76
N LEU A 232 -9.98 5.17 4.61
CA LEU A 232 -11.16 5.63 3.86
C LEU A 232 -12.24 4.55 3.90
N LYS A 233 -13.40 4.88 4.47
CA LYS A 233 -14.58 4.01 4.43
C LYS A 233 -15.03 3.78 2.99
N ILE A 234 -15.38 2.53 2.70
CA ILE A 234 -16.13 2.16 1.50
C ILE A 234 -17.60 2.32 1.87
N ARG A 235 -18.28 3.29 1.25
CA ARG A 235 -19.74 3.43 1.38
C ARG A 235 -20.43 2.63 0.28
N SER A 236 -21.63 2.17 0.60
CA SER A 236 -22.61 1.66 -0.37
C SER A 236 -23.08 2.74 -1.34
#